data_AF-Q2IDS4-F1
#
_entry.id   AF-Q2IDS4-F1
#
_cell.length_a   1.000
_cell.length_b   1.000
_cell.length_c   1.000
_cell.angle_alpha   90.00
_cell.angle_beta   90.00
_cell.angle_gamma   90.00
#
_symmetry.space_group_name_H-M   'P 1'
#
loop_
_entity.id
_entity.type
_entity.pdbx_description
1 polymer ?
#
loop_
_entity_poly.entity_id
_entity_poly.type
_entity_poly.pdbx_seq_one_letter_code
_entity_poly.pdbx_strand_id
1 'polypeptide(L)'
;MRFIGWNLFFAAWLLVTAFALSHSGPSIFLTCVAALAIAVLAFASRGLPRLRLAMAVVALVLGGAALLMPDLSGLARLNNGLVAALVFALSVIPGRADLAGSRAG
;
A
#
# COMPACT_ATOMS: atom_id res chain seq x y z
N MET A 1 16.31 4.71 1.05
CA MET A 1 15.31 5.80 0.98
C MET A 1 14.28 5.63 -0.15
N ARG A 2 14.64 5.09 -1.33
CA ARG A 2 13.70 4.87 -2.45
C ARG A 2 12.42 4.09 -2.10
N PHE A 3 12.51 3.04 -1.27
CA PHE A 3 11.33 2.26 -0.83
C PHE A 3 10.30 3.11 -0.08
N ILE A 4 10.75 3.92 0.89
CA ILE A 4 9.87 4.78 1.69
C ILE A 4 9.22 5.84 0.80
N GLY A 5 10.01 6.48 -0.09
CA GLY A 5 9.50 7.49 -1.02
C GLY A 5 8.42 6.95 -1.96
N TRP A 6 8.62 5.75 -2.53
CA TRP A 6 7.62 5.13 -3.40
C TRP A 6 6.34 4.75 -2.65
N ASN A 7 6.44 4.18 -1.45
CA ASN A 7 5.25 3.84 -0.67
C ASN A 7 4.47 5.07 -0.21
N LEU A 8 5.17 6.16 0.17
CA LEU A 8 4.52 7.43 0.49
C LEU A 8 3.84 8.05 -0.74
N PHE A 9 4.47 7.96 -1.91
CA PHE A 9 3.86 8.40 -3.16
C PHE A 9 2.57 7.62 -3.45
N PHE A 10 2.60 6.29 -3.34
CA PHE A 10 1.41 5.44 -3.55
C PHE A 10 0.31 5.69 -2.50
N ALA A 11 0.69 5.92 -1.24
CA ALA A 11 -0.26 6.28 -0.19
C ALA A 11 -0.94 7.63 -0.47
N ALA A 12 -0.16 8.66 -0.84
CA ALA A 12 -0.69 9.96 -1.21
C ALA A 12 -1.59 9.86 -2.46
N TRP A 13 -1.18 9.06 -3.44
CA TRP A 13 -1.97 8.81 -4.65
C TRP A 13 -3.31 8.12 -4.33
N LEU A 14 -3.32 7.10 -3.47
CA LEU A 14 -4.56 6.47 -3.00
C LEU A 14 -5.48 7.47 -2.30
N LEU A 15 -4.91 8.35 -1.48
CA LEU A 15 -5.69 9.36 -0.78
C LEU A 15 -6.34 10.34 -1.77
N VAL A 16 -5.58 10.85 -2.74
CA VAL A 16 -6.11 11.76 -3.78
C VAL A 16 -7.19 11.06 -4.61
N THR A 17 -6.93 9.81 -5.03
CA THR A 17 -7.88 9.06 -5.87
C THR A 17 -9.13 8.61 -5.12
N ALA A 18 -9.08 8.45 -3.79
CA ALA A 18 -10.25 8.19 -2.96
C ALA A 18 -11.29 9.31 -3.04
N PHE A 19 -10.86 10.57 -3.21
CA PHE A 19 -11.74 11.73 -3.36
C PHE A 19 -12.00 12.11 -4.82
N ALA A 20 -11.06 11.81 -5.73
CA ALA A 20 -11.19 12.15 -7.15
C ALA A 20 -12.05 11.15 -7.94
N LEU A 21 -12.12 9.89 -7.52
CA LEU A 21 -12.90 8.86 -8.19
C LEU A 21 -14.19 8.58 -7.42
N SER A 22 -15.26 8.21 -8.14
CA SER A 22 -16.54 7.83 -7.53
C SER A 22 -16.39 6.57 -6.67
N HIS A 23 -16.51 6.77 -5.37
CA HIS A 23 -16.52 5.77 -4.31
C HIS A 23 -17.78 5.96 -3.45
N SER A 24 -18.33 4.87 -2.92
CA SER A 24 -19.31 4.97 -1.84
C SER A 24 -18.64 5.44 -0.53
N GLY A 25 -19.38 6.07 0.38
CA GLY A 25 -18.85 6.56 1.66
C GLY A 25 -18.01 5.52 2.44
N PRO A 26 -18.48 4.27 2.61
CA PRO A 26 -17.70 3.20 3.24
C PRO A 26 -16.38 2.88 2.51
N SER A 27 -16.40 2.90 1.17
CA SER A 27 -15.22 2.63 0.34
C SER A 27 -14.16 3.73 0.46
N ILE A 28 -14.58 5.00 0.58
CA ILE A 28 -13.67 6.13 0.83
C ILE A 28 -12.94 5.92 2.16
N PHE A 29 -13.68 5.62 3.23
CA PHE A 29 -13.09 5.39 4.55
C PHE A 29 -12.04 4.26 4.52
N LEU A 30 -12.37 3.12 3.92
CA LEU A 30 -11.44 2.00 3.77
C LEU A 30 -10.19 2.37 2.95
N THR A 31 -10.34 3.12 1.87
CA THR A 31 -9.22 3.56 1.02
C THR A 31 -8.32 4.54 1.77
N CYS A 32 -8.89 5.48 2.53
CA CYS A 32 -8.15 6.41 3.38
C CYS A 32 -7.40 5.69 4.51
N VAL A 33 -8.05 4.73 5.19
CA VAL A 33 -7.41 3.93 6.25
C VAL A 33 -6.24 3.13 5.68
N ALA A 34 -6.42 2.50 4.51
CA ALA A 34 -5.34 1.77 3.85
C ALA A 34 -4.18 2.69 3.44
N ALA A 35 -4.47 3.87 2.87
CA ALA A 35 -3.46 4.86 2.52
C ALA A 35 -2.64 5.30 3.75
N LEU A 36 -3.31 5.62 4.87
CA LEU A 36 -2.66 5.96 6.12
C LEU A 36 -1.83 4.80 6.69
N ALA A 37 -2.36 3.58 6.65
CA ALA A 37 -1.63 2.40 7.11
C ALA A 37 -0.34 2.19 6.30
N ILE A 38 -0.41 2.32 4.96
CA ILE A 38 0.78 2.23 4.09
C ILE A 38 1.80 3.32 4.43
N ALA A 39 1.36 4.57 4.64
CA ALA A 39 2.25 5.67 5.01
C ALA A 39 2.94 5.45 6.37
N VAL A 40 2.18 5.05 7.40
CA VAL A 40 2.71 4.77 8.74
C VAL A 40 3.68 3.59 8.71
N LEU A 41 3.32 2.49 8.04
CA LEU A 41 4.18 1.32 7.90
C LEU A 41 5.46 1.64 7.11
N ALA A 42 5.39 2.48 6.08
CA ALA A 42 6.56 2.92 5.31
C ALA A 42 7.54 3.75 6.17
N PHE A 43 7.04 4.58 7.09
CA PHE A 43 7.89 5.28 8.05
C PHE A 43 8.49 4.33 9.10
N ALA A 44 7.67 3.42 9.63
CA ALA A 44 8.08 2.47 10.66
C ALA A 44 9.06 1.40 10.14
N SER A 45 9.03 1.08 8.84
CA SER A 45 9.93 0.08 8.23
C SER A 45 11.41 0.49 8.22
N ARG A 46 11.74 1.73 8.59
CA ARG A 46 13.12 2.24 8.64
C ARG A 46 13.99 1.51 9.68
N GLY A 47 13.37 0.90 10.70
CA GLY A 47 14.07 0.15 11.75
C GLY A 47 13.72 -1.35 11.83
N LEU A 48 12.72 -1.82 11.10
CA LEU A 48 12.19 -3.19 11.25
C LEU A 48 11.80 -3.77 9.87
N PRO A 49 12.67 -4.56 9.21
CA PRO A 49 12.38 -5.12 7.88
C PRO A 49 11.17 -6.09 7.88
N ARG A 50 10.81 -6.64 9.04
CA ARG A 50 9.61 -7.49 9.22
C ARG A 50 8.29 -6.74 8.95
N LEU A 51 8.27 -5.40 9.06
CA LEU A 51 7.09 -4.57 8.75
C LEU A 51 6.75 -4.54 7.26
N ARG A 52 7.68 -4.89 6.37
CA ARG A 52 7.41 -5.00 4.93
C ARG A 52 6.40 -6.10 4.64
N LEU A 53 6.41 -7.17 5.43
CA LEU A 53 5.44 -8.25 5.31
C LEU A 53 4.04 -7.80 5.76
N ALA A 54 3.95 -6.96 6.79
CA ALA A 54 2.70 -6.31 7.17
C ALA A 54 2.17 -5.39 6.05
N MET A 55 3.04 -4.66 5.35
CA MET A 55 2.63 -3.88 4.17
C MET A 55 2.10 -4.76 3.05
N ALA A 56 2.71 -5.93 2.80
CA ALA A 56 2.22 -6.89 1.82
C ALA A 56 0.81 -7.40 2.17
N VAL A 57 0.52 -7.66 3.46
CA VAL A 57 -0.81 -8.04 3.92
C VAL A 57 -1.82 -6.92 3.70
N VAL A 58 -1.47 -5.67 4.05
CA VAL A 58 -2.34 -4.50 3.80
C VAL A 58 -2.61 -4.33 2.30
N ALA A 59 -1.60 -4.55 1.44
CA ALA A 59 -1.77 -4.49 0.00
C ALA A 59 -2.70 -5.59 -0.53
N LEU A 60 -2.60 -6.82 -0.01
CA LEU A 60 -3.52 -7.90 -0.34
C LEU A 60 -4.96 -7.61 0.08
N VAL A 61 -5.15 -7.05 1.28
CA VAL A 61 -6.48 -6.62 1.75
C VAL A 61 -7.04 -5.53 0.85
N LEU A 62 -6.22 -4.55 0.44
CA LEU A 62 -6.65 -3.48 -0.45
C LEU A 62 -7.01 -4.01 -1.85
N GLY A 63 -6.19 -4.90 -2.42
CA GLY A 63 -6.46 -5.54 -3.71
C GLY A 63 -7.70 -6.44 -3.68
N GLY A 64 -7.88 -7.19 -2.59
CA GLY A 64 -9.07 -8.00 -2.35
C GLY A 64 -10.32 -7.15 -2.20
N ALA A 65 -10.26 -6.06 -1.43
CA ALA A 65 -11.34 -5.11 -1.29
C ALA A 65 -11.70 -4.46 -2.64
N ALA A 66 -10.71 -4.13 -3.47
CA ALA A 66 -10.94 -3.60 -4.81
C ALA A 66 -11.75 -4.59 -5.67
N LEU A 67 -11.39 -5.89 -5.65
CA LEU A 67 -12.06 -6.92 -6.43
C LEU A 67 -13.46 -7.29 -5.90
N LEU A 68 -13.63 -7.29 -4.58
CA LEU A 68 -14.84 -7.79 -3.92
C LEU A 68 -15.89 -6.72 -3.64
N MET A 69 -15.54 -5.42 -3.60
CA MET A 69 -16.51 -4.34 -3.41
C MET A 69 -17.17 -3.96 -4.74
N PRO A 70 -18.47 -4.24 -4.93
CA PRO A 70 -19.20 -3.86 -6.15
C PRO A 70 -19.47 -2.35 -6.22
N ASP A 71 -19.40 -1.65 -5.08
CA ASP A 71 -19.66 -0.21 -4.97
C ASP A 71 -18.53 0.69 -5.49
N LEU A 72 -17.45 0.08 -6.00
CA LEU A 72 -16.36 0.79 -6.65
C LEU A 72 -16.66 0.95 -8.13
N SER A 73 -16.51 2.17 -8.64
CA SER A 73 -16.46 2.39 -10.08
C SER A 73 -15.34 1.56 -10.72
N GLY A 74 -15.53 1.14 -11.98
CA GLY A 74 -14.53 0.31 -12.68
C GLY A 74 -13.12 0.93 -12.68
N LEU A 75 -13.03 2.27 -12.78
CA LEU A 75 -11.78 3.01 -12.69
C LEU A 75 -11.17 2.99 -11.28
N ALA A 76 -11.98 3.15 -10.23
CA ALA A 76 -11.52 3.06 -8.84
C ALA A 76 -11.00 1.65 -8.51
N ARG A 77 -11.72 0.62 -8.97
CA ARG A 77 -11.29 -0.78 -8.82
C ARG A 77 -9.95 -1.04 -9.51
N LEU A 78 -9.76 -0.54 -10.73
CA LEU A 78 -8.50 -0.69 -11.47
C LEU A 78 -7.35 0.07 -10.80
N ASN A 79 -7.57 1.32 -10.37
CA ASN A 79 -6.58 2.13 -9.67
C ASN A 79 -6.16 1.47 -8.34
N ASN A 80 -7.13 1.07 -7.51
CA ASN A 80 -6.85 0.45 -6.21
C ASN A 80 -6.14 -0.90 -6.39
N GLY A 81 -6.53 -1.69 -7.40
CA GLY A 81 -5.85 -2.94 -7.74
C GLY A 81 -4.41 -2.74 -8.22
N LEU A 82 -4.14 -1.74 -9.07
CA LEU A 82 -2.80 -1.43 -9.54
C LEU A 82 -1.89 -0.94 -8.40
N VAL A 83 -2.39 -0.03 -7.54
CA VAL A 83 -1.59 0.45 -6.41
C VAL A 83 -1.32 -0.69 -5.42
N ALA A 84 -2.31 -1.54 -5.14
CA ALA A 84 -2.13 -2.73 -4.31
C ALA A 84 -1.04 -3.65 -4.88
N ALA A 85 -1.05 -3.94 -6.18
CA ALA A 85 -0.02 -4.76 -6.82
C ALA A 85 1.38 -4.14 -6.73
N LEU A 86 1.50 -2.82 -6.93
CA LEU A 86 2.78 -2.11 -6.85
C LEU A 86 3.34 -2.07 -5.43
N VAL A 87 2.51 -1.77 -4.43
CA VAL A 87 2.88 -1.78 -3.01
C VAL A 87 3.27 -3.20 -2.57
N PHE A 88 2.53 -4.22 -3.02
CA PHE A 88 2.86 -5.62 -2.76
C PHE A 88 4.22 -6.00 -3.36
N ALA A 89 4.44 -5.70 -4.64
CA ALA A 89 5.71 -5.98 -5.32
C ALA A 89 6.89 -5.30 -4.62
N LEU A 90 6.71 -4.02 -4.23
CA LEU A 90 7.72 -3.29 -3.47
C LEU A 90 7.95 -3.89 -2.08
N SER A 91 6.93 -4.45 -1.44
CA SER A 91 7.02 -5.02 -0.10
C SER A 91 7.65 -6.40 -0.09
N VAL A 92 7.39 -7.22 -1.10
CA VAL A 92 7.88 -8.60 -1.22
C VAL A 92 9.33 -8.66 -1.69
N ILE A 93 9.76 -7.76 -2.59
CA ILE A 93 11.14 -7.79 -3.11
C ILE A 93 12.09 -7.22 -2.04
N PRO A 94 12.98 -8.04 -1.43
CA PRO A 94 13.94 -7.57 -0.45
C PRO A 94 14.88 -6.56 -1.10
N GLY A 95 15.03 -5.36 -0.51
CA GLY A 95 16.05 -4.43 -0.99
C GLY A 95 17.41 -4.99 -0.61
N ARG A 96 18.42 -4.84 -1.46
CA ARG A 96 19.81 -5.29 -1.16
C ARG A 96 20.33 -4.80 0.21
N ALA A 97 19.80 -3.70 0.73
CA ALA A 97 20.10 -3.16 2.06
C ALA A 97 19.63 -4.07 3.22
N ASP A 98 18.52 -4.79 3.05
CA ASP A 98 17.98 -5.68 4.11
C ASP A 98 18.83 -6.95 4.26
N LEU A 99 19.41 -7.43 3.16
CA LEU A 99 20.32 -8.58 3.15
C LEU A 99 21.68 -8.27 3.81
N ALA A 100 22.12 -7.01 3.76
CA ALA A 100 23.38 -6.58 4.37
C ALA A 100 23.28 -6.52 5.91
N GLY A 101 22.13 -6.08 6.45
CA GLY A 101 21.89 -6.05 7.91
C GLY A 101 21.75 -7.43 8.54
N SER A 102 21.24 -8.43 7.80
CA SER A 102 21.08 -9.81 8.28
C SER A 102 22.39 -10.62 8.37
N ARG A 103 23.49 -10.12 7.78
CA ARG A 103 24.81 -10.79 7.84
C ARG A 103 25.73 -10.24 8.93
N ALA A 104 25.29 -9.19 9.63
CA ALA A 104 26.10 -8.47 10.61
C ALA A 104 25.68 -8.73 12.07
N GLY A 105 24.72 -9.63 12.32
CA GLY A 105 24.30 -10.08 13.65
C GLY A 105 24.29 -11.60 13.71
#